data_AF-A0A8T5A1Y3-F1
#
_entry.id   AF-A0A8T5A1Y3-F1
#
_cell.length_a   1.000
_cell.length_b   1.000
_cell.length_c   1.000
_cell.angle_alpha   90.00
_cell.angle_beta   90.00
_cell.angle_gamma   90.00
#
_symmetry.space_group_name_H-M   'P 1'
#
loop_
_entity.id
_entity.type
_entity.pdbx_description
1 polymer ?
#
loop_
_entity_poly.entity_id
_entity_poly.type
_entity_poly.pdbx_seq_one_letter_code
_entity_poly.pdbx_strand_id
1 'polypeptide(L)'
;MSSRDKWRRKEWYEVYLPRYFGESKIGETIADDPSKIIGRVLETTLAQVTGDFSQDYIKLYFQATSVDEHGVRTIFKGHEYLRDYLGWIV
;
A
#
# COMPACT_ATOMS: atom_id res chain seq x y z
N MET A 1 32.09 11.90 -5.07
CA MET A 1 30.73 12.28 -5.57
C MET A 1 29.83 12.48 -4.35
N SER A 2 29.37 13.72 -4.15
CA SER A 2 28.75 14.18 -2.89
C SER A 2 27.31 13.69 -2.73
N SER A 3 26.96 13.20 -1.53
CA SER A 3 25.66 12.62 -1.15
C SER A 3 24.43 13.54 -1.36
N ARG A 4 24.64 14.82 -1.68
CA ARG A 4 23.58 15.79 -1.97
C ARG A 4 22.81 15.52 -3.27
N ASP A 5 23.42 14.84 -4.24
CA ASP A 5 22.81 14.61 -5.56
C ASP A 5 21.78 13.45 -5.58
N LYS A 6 21.84 12.55 -4.58
CA LYS A 6 20.94 11.38 -4.48
C LYS A 6 19.52 11.72 -4.06
N TRP A 7 19.29 12.88 -3.42
CA TRP A 7 17.94 13.30 -3.06
C TRP A 7 17.21 14.01 -4.19
N ARG A 8 17.94 14.51 -5.19
CA ARG A 8 17.38 15.29 -6.31
C ARG A 8 16.69 14.42 -7.38
N ARG A 9 16.79 13.09 -7.27
CA ARG A 9 16.20 12.10 -8.17
C ARG A 9 15.08 11.26 -7.55
N LYS A 10 14.66 11.57 -6.34
CA LYS A 10 13.56 10.86 -5.71
C LYS A 10 12.24 11.46 -6.18
N GLU A 11 11.43 10.63 -6.84
CA GLU A 11 10.08 10.96 -7.25
C GLU A 11 9.06 10.36 -6.28
N TRP A 12 7.93 11.06 -6.15
CA TRP A 12 6.79 10.58 -5.37
C TRP A 12 5.88 9.80 -6.29
N TYR A 13 5.54 8.58 -5.88
CA TYR A 13 4.64 7.72 -6.62
C TYR A 13 3.40 7.45 -5.78
N GLU A 14 2.24 7.75 -6.34
CA GLU A 14 0.96 7.43 -5.73
C GLU A 14 0.69 5.94 -5.85
N VAL A 15 0.27 5.32 -4.76
CA VAL A 15 -0.04 3.89 -4.70
C VAL A 15 -1.53 3.69 -4.73
N TYR A 16 -1.98 2.95 -5.72
CA TYR A 16 -3.38 2.65 -5.93
C TYR A 16 -3.70 1.21 -5.55
N LEU A 17 -4.92 1.05 -5.04
CA LEU A 17 -5.48 -0.26 -4.81
C LEU A 17 -5.80 -0.97 -6.13
N PRO A 18 -5.88 -2.31 -6.08
CA PRO A 18 -6.38 -3.07 -7.21
C PRO A 18 -7.81 -2.67 -7.58
N ARG A 19 -8.19 -2.87 -8.86
CA ARG A 19 -9.52 -2.56 -9.40
C ARG A 19 -10.70 -3.11 -8.60
N TYR A 20 -10.55 -4.32 -8.06
CA TYR A 20 -11.60 -4.96 -7.28
C TYR A 20 -11.83 -4.33 -5.90
N PHE A 21 -10.92 -3.46 -5.43
CA PHE A 21 -11.05 -2.66 -4.21
C PHE A 21 -11.42 -1.19 -4.48
N GLY A 22 -11.77 -0.85 -5.74
CA GLY A 22 -12.25 0.49 -6.09
C GLY A 22 -11.18 1.47 -6.59
N GLU A 23 -9.94 1.02 -6.87
CA GLU A 23 -8.81 1.87 -7.32
C GLU A 23 -8.56 3.10 -6.44
N SER A 24 -8.90 3.04 -5.15
CA SER A 24 -8.66 4.15 -4.23
C SER A 24 -7.16 4.33 -3.94
N LYS A 25 -6.74 5.59 -3.78
CA LYS A 25 -5.38 5.96 -3.36
C LYS A 25 -5.20 5.60 -1.88
N ILE A 26 -4.25 4.71 -1.59
CA ILE A 26 -3.92 4.29 -0.21
C ILE A 26 -2.75 5.04 0.40
N GLY A 27 -1.91 5.65 -0.42
CA GLY A 27 -0.76 6.38 0.06
C GLY A 27 0.21 6.73 -1.05
N GLU A 28 1.38 7.19 -0.63
CA GLU A 28 2.45 7.63 -1.51
C GLU A 28 3.75 6.97 -1.09
N THR A 29 4.54 6.54 -2.06
CA THR A 29 5.84 5.96 -1.83
C THR A 29 6.89 6.76 -2.58
N ILE A 30 7.98 7.06 -1.88
CA ILE A 30 9.13 7.73 -2.48
C ILE A 30 10.15 6.70 -2.94
N ALA A 31 10.61 6.85 -4.18
CA ALA A 31 11.67 6.03 -4.72
C ALA A 31 12.54 6.83 -5.70
N ASP A 32 13.79 6.38 -5.80
CA ASP A 32 14.78 6.91 -6.75
C ASP A 32 14.67 6.19 -8.12
N ASP A 33 14.11 4.98 -8.13
CA ASP A 33 13.78 4.23 -9.35
C ASP A 33 12.45 3.49 -9.17
N PRO A 34 11.61 3.38 -10.21
CA PRO A 34 10.36 2.62 -10.16
C PRO A 34 10.61 1.12 -9.90
N SER A 35 11.73 0.57 -10.37
CA SER A 35 12.11 -0.83 -10.10
C SER A 35 12.34 -1.13 -8.62
N LYS A 36 12.67 -0.12 -7.80
CA LYS A 36 12.85 -0.27 -6.34
C LYS A 36 11.53 -0.27 -5.57
N ILE A 37 10.43 0.07 -6.24
CA ILE A 37 9.06 0.04 -5.68
C ILE A 37 8.49 -1.36 -5.81
N ILE A 38 8.77 -2.04 -6.92
CA ILE A 38 8.32 -3.41 -7.17
C ILE A 38 8.79 -4.33 -6.05
N GLY A 39 7.86 -5.08 -5.45
CA GLY A 39 8.13 -5.98 -4.32
C GLY A 39 7.97 -5.35 -2.93
N ARG A 40 7.75 -4.04 -2.82
CA ARG A 40 7.39 -3.42 -1.53
C ARG A 40 5.98 -3.86 -1.12
N VAL A 41 5.82 -4.12 0.17
CA VAL A 41 4.51 -4.42 0.78
C VAL A 41 4.04 -3.18 1.52
N LEU A 42 2.84 -2.72 1.19
CA LEU A 42 2.12 -1.67 1.89
C LEU A 42 1.03 -2.30 2.76
N GLU A 43 0.94 -1.80 4.00
CA GLU A 43 -0.14 -2.12 4.91
C GLU A 43 -1.20 -1.01 4.82
N THR A 44 -2.46 -1.39 4.76
CA THR A 44 -3.60 -0.47 4.89
C THR A 44 -4.72 -1.17 5.65
N THR A 45 -5.65 -0.40 6.18
CA THR A 45 -6.81 -0.93 6.91
C THR A 45 -8.03 -0.93 6.03
N LEU A 46 -8.90 -1.93 6.17
CA LEU A 46 -10.16 -1.98 5.40
C LEU A 46 -11.02 -0.73 5.64
N ALA A 47 -10.97 -0.17 6.85
CA ALA A 47 -11.63 1.09 7.20
C ALA A 47 -11.22 2.27 6.30
N GLN A 48 -9.96 2.33 5.84
CA GLN A 48 -9.51 3.37 4.91
C GLN A 48 -10.03 3.17 3.49
N VAL A 49 -10.36 1.92 3.12
CA VAL A 49 -10.85 1.56 1.80
C VAL A 49 -12.37 1.75 1.70
N THR A 50 -13.11 1.32 2.72
CA THR A 50 -14.58 1.35 2.75
C THR A 50 -15.16 2.59 3.42
N GLY A 51 -14.37 3.30 4.23
CA GLY A 51 -14.83 4.42 5.05
C GLY A 51 -15.60 4.01 6.31
N ASP A 52 -15.68 2.71 6.61
CA ASP A 52 -16.32 2.19 7.81
C ASP A 52 -15.28 1.84 8.88
N PHE A 53 -15.23 2.65 9.93
CA PHE A 53 -14.34 2.48 11.09
C PHE A 53 -14.66 1.24 11.92
N SER A 54 -15.82 0.61 11.72
CA SER A 54 -16.19 -0.64 12.40
C SER A 54 -15.29 -1.80 12.02
N GLN A 55 -14.58 -1.70 10.88
CA GLN A 55 -13.69 -2.74 10.34
C GLN A 55 -12.20 -2.40 10.47
N ASP A 56 -11.84 -1.54 11.43
CA ASP A 56 -10.44 -1.18 11.69
C ASP A 56 -9.57 -2.39 12.13
N TYR A 57 -10.22 -3.45 12.61
CA TYR A 57 -9.56 -4.69 13.02
C TYR A 57 -9.01 -5.54 11.86
N ILE A 58 -9.26 -5.17 10.60
CA ILE A 58 -8.80 -5.90 9.42
C ILE A 58 -7.66 -5.14 8.75
N LYS A 59 -6.44 -5.69 8.89
CA LYS A 59 -5.27 -5.23 8.17
C LYS A 59 -5.16 -5.93 6.83
N LEU A 60 -4.87 -5.16 5.79
CA LEU A 60 -4.70 -5.63 4.43
C LEU A 60 -3.25 -5.38 3.99
N TYR A 61 -2.67 -6.38 3.32
CA TYR A 61 -1.33 -6.33 2.78
C TYR A 61 -1.38 -6.30 1.26
N PHE A 62 -0.82 -5.26 0.68
CA PHE A 62 -0.74 -5.06 -0.76
C PHE A 62 0.72 -5.04 -1.21
N GLN A 63 1.05 -5.83 -2.22
CA GLN A 63 2.40 -5.85 -2.79
C GLN A 63 2.42 -5.08 -4.11
N ALA A 64 3.35 -4.15 -4.26
CA ALA A 64 3.56 -3.43 -5.51
C ALA A 64 4.11 -4.37 -6.59
N THR A 65 3.41 -4.45 -7.72
CA THR A 65 3.77 -5.34 -8.84
C THR A 65 4.26 -4.58 -10.06
N SER A 66 3.66 -3.43 -10.37
CA SER A 66 4.07 -2.60 -11.51
C SER A 66 3.89 -1.12 -11.18
N VAL A 67 4.64 -0.28 -11.90
CA VAL A 67 4.53 1.17 -11.84
C VAL A 67 4.20 1.63 -13.25
N ASP A 68 3.06 2.30 -13.41
CA ASP A 68 2.61 2.88 -14.66
C ASP A 68 2.68 4.42 -14.57
N GLU A 69 2.38 5.13 -15.66
CA GLU A 69 2.34 6.61 -15.66
C GLU A 69 1.28 7.19 -14.71
N HIS A 70 0.26 6.39 -14.38
CA HIS A 70 -0.83 6.78 -13.49
C HIS A 70 -0.55 6.41 -12.02
N GLY A 71 0.61 5.81 -11.71
CA GLY A 71 0.99 5.41 -10.35
C GLY A 71 1.34 3.93 -10.20
N VAL A 72 1.50 3.51 -8.95
CA VAL A 72 1.91 2.15 -8.58
C VAL A 72 0.68 1.26 -8.48
N ARG A 73 0.67 0.18 -9.27
CA ARG A 73 -0.31 -0.89 -9.14
C ARG A 73 0.15 -1.91 -8.12
N THR A 74 -0.78 -2.31 -7.27
CA THR A 74 -0.56 -3.30 -6.24
C THR A 74 -1.43 -4.53 -6.47
N ILE A 75 -1.01 -5.66 -5.87
CA ILE A 75 -1.78 -6.89 -5.79
C ILE A 75 -2.05 -7.22 -4.32
N PHE A 76 -3.23 -7.77 -4.03
CA PHE A 76 -3.55 -8.25 -2.70
C PHE A 76 -2.68 -9.47 -2.36
N LYS A 77 -1.93 -9.37 -1.26
CA LYS A 77 -1.07 -10.44 -0.73
C LYS A 77 -1.77 -11.25 0.36
N GLY A 78 -2.55 -10.60 1.20
CA GLY A 78 -3.23 -11.23 2.32
C GLY A 78 -3.86 -10.21 3.27
N HIS A 79 -4.58 -10.71 4.27
CA HIS A 79 -5.17 -9.90 5.33
C HIS A 79 -4.91 -10.56 6.68
N GLU A 80 -4.84 -9.76 7.73
CA GLU A 80 -4.72 -10.21 9.11
C GLU A 80 -5.82 -9.56 9.96
N TYR A 81 -6.45 -10.38 10.80
CA TYR A 81 -7.40 -9.90 11.80
C TYR A 81 -6.63 -9.58 13.09
N LEU A 82 -6.91 -8.42 13.69
CA LEU A 82 -6.38 -8.09 15.01
C LEU A 82 -6.90 -9.09 16.05
N ARG A 83 -5.99 -9.52 16.93
CA ARG A 83 -6.16 -10.63 17.87
C ARG A 83 -7.34 -10.45 18.84
N ASP A 84 -7.68 -9.21 19.19
CA ASP A 84 -8.81 -8.89 20.10
C ASP A 84 -10.17 -9.38 19.57
N TYR A 85 -10.35 -9.52 18.26
CA TYR A 85 -11.63 -9.97 17.68
C TYR A 85 -11.75 -11.50 17.59
N LEU A 86 -10.63 -12.23 17.59
CA LEU A 86 -10.61 -13.69 17.48
C LEU A 86 -11.03 -14.40 18.78
N GLY A 87 -11.00 -13.70 19.91
CA GLY A 87 -11.35 -14.24 21.22
C GLY A 87 -12.85 -14.48 21.46
N TRP A 88 -13.73 -13.99 20.58
CA TRP A 88 -15.18 -14.22 20.69
C TRP A 88 -15.63 -15.49 19.94
N ILE A 89 -14.80 -16.05 19.05
CA ILE A 89 -15.21 -17.16 18.16
C ILE A 89 -14.80 -18.55 18.73
N VAL A 90 -14.33 -18.61 19.97
CA VAL A 90 -14.01 -19.88 20.66
C VAL A 90 -15.07 -20.28 21.67
#